data_AF-A0A7S4J716-F1
#
_entry.id   AF-A0A7S4J716-F1
#
_cell.length_a   1.000
_cell.length_b   1.000
_cell.length_c   1.000
_cell.angle_alpha   90.00
_cell.angle_beta   90.00
_cell.angle_gamma   90.00
#
_symmetry.space_group_name_H-M   'P 1'
#
loop_
_entity.id
_entity.type
_entity.pdbx_description
1 polymer ?
#
loop_
_entity_poly.entity_id
_entity_poly.type
_entity_poly.pdbx_seq_one_letter_code
_entity_poly.pdbx_strand_id
1 'polypeptide(L)'
;GPWRFSNLWHLTCSRRESSKGHDFYGRQVGDDATWFQIDAPKRLKIILFLVGNIFFQCLLQVSACVYYSYELDQSLPGTLIGLSMMMLSIGCALSGAYWQTRYEQDLHLSDPDRFPPNPIFHAIDKFKEHREKKRARQSIHKEVEHMRSNRMSFIGEAGGSMYPACGDIGCVSSATP
;
A
#
# COMPACT_ATOMS: atom_id res chain seq x y z
N GLY A 1 -11.50 11.90 -18.89
CA GLY A 1 -11.26 13.00 -19.85
C GLY A 1 -11.88 14.31 -19.37
N PRO A 2 -13.22 14.44 -19.33
CA PRO A 2 -13.89 15.74 -19.20
C PRO A 2 -13.54 16.52 -17.92
N TRP A 3 -13.54 15.84 -16.76
CA TRP A 3 -13.21 16.47 -15.48
C TRP A 3 -11.79 17.05 -15.45
N ARG A 4 -10.79 16.37 -16.02
CA ARG A 4 -9.39 16.84 -16.03
C ARG A 4 -9.22 18.10 -16.87
N PHE A 5 -9.84 18.13 -18.05
CA PHE A 5 -9.83 19.31 -18.91
C PHE A 5 -10.62 20.47 -18.31
N SER A 6 -11.76 20.21 -17.67
CA SER A 6 -12.50 21.24 -16.94
C SER A 6 -11.67 21.85 -15.82
N ASN A 7 -10.93 21.03 -15.07
CA ASN A 7 -10.01 21.53 -14.04
C ASN A 7 -8.86 22.32 -14.65
N LEU A 8 -8.24 21.82 -15.73
CA LEU A 8 -7.14 22.51 -16.40
C LEU A 8 -7.61 23.89 -16.87
N TRP A 9 -8.70 23.93 -17.64
CA TRP A 9 -9.31 25.16 -18.12
C TRP A 9 -9.65 26.11 -16.99
N HIS A 10 -10.24 25.60 -15.91
CA HIS A 10 -10.55 26.44 -14.77
C HIS A 10 -9.29 27.05 -14.14
N LEU A 11 -8.24 26.24 -13.91
CA LEU A 11 -7.03 26.70 -13.23
C LEU A 11 -6.15 27.61 -14.10
N THR A 12 -6.21 27.50 -15.43
CA THR A 12 -5.36 28.28 -16.34
C THR A 12 -6.08 29.43 -17.02
N CYS A 13 -7.38 29.32 -17.26
CA CYS A 13 -8.14 30.24 -18.11
C CYS A 13 -9.29 30.94 -17.38
N SER A 14 -9.73 30.44 -16.22
CA SER A 14 -10.78 31.11 -15.45
C SER A 14 -10.21 32.34 -14.74
N ARG A 15 -10.94 33.46 -14.81
CA ARG A 15 -10.66 34.66 -13.99
C ARG A 15 -11.27 34.56 -12.58
N ARG A 16 -11.93 33.44 -12.27
CA ARG A 16 -12.61 33.23 -10.98
C ARG A 16 -11.62 32.86 -9.89
N GLU A 17 -12.00 33.12 -8.66
CA GLU A 17 -11.21 32.76 -7.49
C GLU A 17 -11.05 31.23 -7.40
N SER A 18 -9.80 30.78 -7.26
CA SER A 18 -9.45 29.37 -7.08
C SER A 18 -8.67 29.16 -5.78
N SER A 19 -8.95 29.98 -4.78
CA SER A 19 -8.36 29.85 -3.45
C SER A 19 -8.76 28.53 -2.79
N LYS A 20 -8.04 28.16 -1.74
CA LYS A 20 -8.28 26.95 -0.96
C LYS A 20 -9.73 26.94 -0.45
N GLY A 21 -10.44 25.82 -0.63
CA GLY A 21 -11.81 25.64 -0.16
C GLY A 21 -12.90 26.20 -1.08
N HIS A 22 -12.58 26.70 -2.28
CA HIS A 22 -13.57 27.18 -3.26
C HIS A 22 -13.70 26.25 -4.47
N ASP A 23 -14.94 26.09 -4.98
CA ASP A 23 -15.26 25.33 -6.20
C ASP A 23 -14.88 26.09 -7.49
N PHE A 24 -15.21 25.51 -8.65
CA PHE A 24 -15.01 26.15 -9.97
C PHE A 24 -15.85 27.41 -10.23
N TYR A 25 -16.77 27.73 -9.32
CA TYR A 25 -17.65 28.89 -9.39
C TYR A 25 -17.30 29.92 -8.32
N GLY A 26 -16.24 29.71 -7.54
CA GLY A 26 -15.85 30.59 -6.44
C GLY A 26 -16.78 30.49 -5.22
N ARG A 27 -17.55 29.39 -5.09
CA ARG A 27 -18.37 29.12 -3.91
C ARG A 27 -17.56 28.32 -2.89
N GLN A 28 -17.72 28.65 -1.62
CA GLN A 28 -17.12 27.86 -0.55
C GLN A 28 -17.68 26.44 -0.56
N VAL A 29 -16.78 25.47 -0.47
CA VAL A 29 -17.12 24.06 -0.43
C VAL A 29 -16.88 23.53 0.96
N GLY A 30 -17.82 22.73 1.44
CA GLY A 30 -17.69 22.01 2.69
C GLY A 30 -16.57 20.97 2.66
N ASP A 31 -16.46 20.25 3.77
CA ASP A 31 -15.33 19.37 4.07
C ASP A 31 -15.33 18.09 3.22
N ASP A 32 -16.48 17.75 2.64
CA ASP A 32 -16.69 16.58 1.79
C ASP A 32 -15.90 16.64 0.47
N ALA A 33 -15.40 17.81 0.08
CA ALA A 33 -14.72 18.00 -1.19
C ALA A 33 -13.22 18.26 -1.01
N THR A 34 -12.50 17.23 -0.54
CA THR A 34 -11.04 17.23 -0.29
C THR A 34 -10.23 17.82 -1.44
N TRP A 35 -10.64 17.55 -2.70
CA TRP A 35 -9.99 18.11 -3.89
C TRP A 35 -9.90 19.63 -3.86
N PHE A 36 -10.96 20.33 -3.40
CA PHE A 36 -10.99 21.79 -3.40
C PHE A 36 -10.21 22.41 -2.24
N GLN A 37 -9.88 21.61 -1.23
CA GLN A 37 -9.07 22.00 -0.09
C GLN A 37 -7.56 21.96 -0.39
N ILE A 38 -7.17 21.47 -1.58
CA ILE A 38 -5.79 21.53 -2.07
C ILE A 38 -5.57 22.88 -2.79
N ASP A 39 -4.44 23.53 -2.52
CA ASP A 39 -4.10 24.82 -3.15
C ASP A 39 -4.08 24.73 -4.69
N ALA A 40 -4.53 25.79 -5.37
CA ALA A 40 -4.54 25.88 -6.84
C ALA A 40 -3.25 25.42 -7.55
N PRO A 41 -2.04 25.88 -7.17
CA PRO A 41 -0.81 25.46 -7.86
C PRO A 41 -0.53 23.95 -7.72
N LYS A 42 -0.87 23.37 -6.55
CA LYS A 42 -0.74 21.93 -6.30
C LYS A 42 -1.73 21.13 -7.15
N ARG A 43 -2.98 21.59 -7.24
CA ARG A 43 -4.00 21.00 -8.14
C ARG A 43 -3.58 21.07 -9.60
N LEU A 44 -3.06 22.21 -10.05
CA LEU A 44 -2.59 22.40 -11.42
C LEU A 44 -1.50 21.38 -11.76
N LYS A 45 -0.53 21.17 -10.87
CA LYS A 45 0.52 20.17 -11.04
C LYS A 45 -0.04 18.76 -11.24
N ILE A 46 -0.99 18.32 -10.40
CA ILE A 46 -1.65 17.02 -10.56
C ILE A 46 -2.34 16.94 -11.93
N ILE A 47 -3.11 17.97 -12.28
CA ILE A 47 -3.87 18.01 -13.53
C ILE A 47 -2.96 17.96 -14.75
N LEU A 48 -1.81 18.64 -14.74
CA LEU A 48 -0.84 18.59 -15.83
C LEU A 48 -0.34 17.16 -16.09
N PHE A 49 -0.01 16.41 -15.04
CA PHE A 49 0.35 14.99 -15.19
C PHE A 49 -0.83 14.16 -15.72
N LEU A 50 -2.04 14.37 -15.18
CA LEU A 50 -3.21 13.60 -15.59
C LEU A 50 -3.70 13.93 -17.01
N VAL A 51 -3.48 15.15 -17.50
CA VAL A 51 -3.74 15.57 -18.89
C VAL A 51 -2.62 15.07 -19.81
N GLY A 52 -1.36 15.14 -19.39
CA GLY A 52 -0.24 14.54 -20.10
C GLY A 52 -0.43 13.04 -20.34
N ASN A 53 -0.94 12.31 -19.34
CA ASN A 53 -1.32 10.91 -19.48
C ASN A 53 -2.34 10.70 -20.63
N ILE A 54 -3.41 11.50 -20.68
CA ILE A 54 -4.41 11.42 -21.77
C ILE A 54 -3.77 11.76 -23.12
N PHE A 55 -2.93 12.79 -23.15
CA PHE A 55 -2.24 13.21 -24.37
C PHE A 55 -1.40 12.07 -24.97
N PHE A 56 -0.59 11.39 -24.14
CA PHE A 56 0.21 10.24 -24.60
C PHE A 56 -0.65 9.03 -24.99
N GLN A 57 -1.78 8.79 -24.32
CA GLN A 57 -2.75 7.77 -24.75
C GLN A 57 -3.34 8.10 -26.12
N CYS A 58 -3.67 9.37 -26.38
CA CYS A 58 -4.12 9.80 -27.70
C CYS A 58 -3.03 9.62 -28.76
N LEU A 59 -1.77 9.98 -28.46
CA LEU A 59 -0.65 9.74 -29.37
C LEU A 59 -0.44 8.26 -29.66
N LEU A 60 -0.65 7.38 -28.68
CA LEU A 60 -0.60 5.93 -28.90
C LEU A 60 -1.71 5.45 -29.86
N GLN A 61 -2.92 6.02 -29.77
CA GLN A 61 -3.98 5.72 -30.73
C GLN A 61 -3.64 6.25 -32.13
N VAL A 62 -3.07 7.46 -32.23
CA VAL A 62 -2.60 8.01 -33.51
C VAL A 62 -1.50 7.15 -34.11
N SER A 63 -0.53 6.67 -33.31
CA SER A 63 0.50 5.76 -33.81
C SER A 63 -0.11 4.45 -34.32
N ALA A 64 -1.13 3.91 -33.65
CA ALA A 64 -1.84 2.72 -34.15
C ALA A 64 -2.54 2.96 -35.50
N CYS A 65 -3.00 4.19 -35.79
CA CYS A 65 -3.53 4.53 -37.12
C CYS A 65 -2.42 4.62 -38.19
N VAL A 66 -1.23 5.11 -37.83
CA VAL A 66 -0.08 5.20 -38.76
C VAL A 66 0.51 3.82 -39.02
N TYR A 67 0.71 3.02 -37.97
CA TYR A 67 1.24 1.65 -37.99
C TYR A 67 0.09 0.63 -37.97
N TYR A 68 -0.85 0.75 -38.90
CA TYR A 68 -2.11 0.00 -38.89
C TYR A 68 -1.97 -1.50 -39.20
N SER A 69 -0.85 -1.93 -39.78
CA SER A 69 -0.59 -3.34 -40.12
C SER A 69 0.39 -3.97 -39.13
N TYR A 70 0.28 -5.28 -38.94
CA TYR A 70 1.15 -6.02 -38.03
C TYR A 70 2.64 -5.88 -38.37
N GLU A 71 2.99 -5.98 -39.66
CA GLU A 71 4.37 -5.79 -40.16
C GLU A 71 4.92 -4.39 -39.83
N LEU A 72 4.08 -3.35 -39.95
CA LEU A 72 4.48 -1.97 -39.65
C LEU A 72 4.61 -1.74 -38.14
N ASP A 73 3.72 -2.29 -37.33
CA ASP A 73 3.77 -2.17 -35.86
C ASP A 73 4.99 -2.90 -35.26
N GLN A 74 5.31 -4.09 -35.80
CA GLN A 74 6.50 -4.86 -35.42
C GLN A 74 7.81 -4.32 -36.02
N SER A 75 7.74 -3.30 -36.88
CA SER A 75 8.94 -2.60 -37.31
C SER A 75 9.59 -1.87 -36.14
N LEU A 76 10.92 -1.75 -36.16
CA LEU A 76 11.68 -1.02 -35.13
C LEU A 76 11.08 0.37 -34.79
N PRO A 77 10.74 1.25 -35.76
CA PRO A 77 10.15 2.55 -35.43
C PRO A 77 8.75 2.43 -34.81
N GLY A 78 7.91 1.51 -35.27
CA GLY A 78 6.57 1.29 -34.72
C GLY A 78 6.63 0.86 -33.25
N THR A 79 7.45 -0.14 -32.96
CA THR A 79 7.63 -0.67 -31.60
C THR A 79 8.24 0.37 -30.65
N LEU A 80 9.24 1.15 -31.08
CA LEU A 80 9.86 2.18 -30.24
C LEU A 80 8.88 3.32 -29.91
N ILE A 81 8.07 3.75 -30.89
CA ILE A 81 7.05 4.79 -30.67
C ILE A 81 5.97 4.26 -29.72
N GLY A 82 5.44 3.06 -29.96
CA GLY A 82 4.42 2.47 -29.11
C GLY A 82 4.87 2.33 -27.66
N LEU A 83 6.06 1.75 -27.44
CA LEU A 83 6.62 1.56 -26.10
C LEU A 83 6.92 2.90 -25.41
N SER A 84 7.49 3.88 -26.13
CA SER A 84 7.80 5.19 -25.54
C SER A 84 6.55 5.95 -25.12
N MET A 85 5.52 6.00 -25.96
CA MET A 85 4.24 6.65 -25.63
C MET A 85 3.54 5.95 -24.47
N MET A 86 3.56 4.61 -24.44
CA MET A 86 3.03 3.84 -23.32
C MET A 86 3.77 4.15 -22.01
N MET A 87 5.11 4.13 -22.01
CA MET A 87 5.91 4.40 -20.82
C MET A 87 5.72 5.84 -20.31
N LEU A 88 5.60 6.81 -21.22
CA LEU A 88 5.29 8.20 -20.88
C LEU A 88 3.88 8.33 -20.27
N SER A 89 2.88 7.67 -20.85
CA SER A 89 1.51 7.62 -20.31
C SER A 89 1.50 7.06 -18.89
N ILE A 90 2.16 5.92 -18.66
CA ILE A 90 2.27 5.28 -17.34
C ILE A 90 3.00 6.22 -16.37
N GLY A 91 4.13 6.81 -16.77
CA GLY A 91 4.89 7.74 -15.94
C GLY A 91 4.06 8.96 -15.50
N CYS A 92 3.28 9.54 -16.41
CA CYS A 92 2.35 10.61 -16.11
C CYS A 92 1.23 10.17 -15.16
N ALA A 93 0.65 8.99 -15.37
CA ALA A 93 -0.40 8.45 -14.50
C ALA A 93 0.10 8.25 -13.06
N LEU A 94 1.26 7.61 -12.90
CA LEU A 94 1.87 7.33 -11.60
C LEU A 94 2.31 8.62 -10.91
N SER A 95 2.89 9.57 -11.64
CA SER A 95 3.29 10.87 -11.09
C SER A 95 2.08 11.66 -10.61
N GLY A 96 0.99 11.69 -11.38
CA GLY A 96 -0.26 12.33 -10.97
C GLY A 96 -0.84 11.71 -9.70
N ALA A 97 -0.90 10.38 -9.63
CA ALA A 97 -1.38 9.64 -8.46
C ALA A 97 -0.50 9.85 -7.21
N TYR A 98 0.83 9.89 -7.39
CA TYR A 98 1.78 10.16 -6.32
C TYR A 98 1.57 11.55 -5.72
N TRP A 99 1.54 12.59 -6.57
CA TRP A 99 1.38 13.97 -6.10
C TRP A 99 0.01 14.20 -5.47
N GLN A 100 -1.05 13.59 -6.02
CA GLN A 100 -2.38 13.66 -5.42
C GLN A 100 -2.39 13.05 -4.02
N THR A 101 -1.91 11.81 -3.87
CA THR A 101 -1.82 11.13 -2.57
C THR A 101 -0.99 11.94 -1.57
N ARG A 102 0.15 12.49 -2.01
CA ARG A 102 1.05 13.28 -1.15
C ARG A 102 0.35 14.54 -0.61
N TYR A 103 -0.36 15.28 -1.46
CA TYR A 103 -1.03 16.52 -1.06
C TYR A 103 -2.31 16.27 -0.25
N GLU A 104 -3.05 15.21 -0.54
CA GLU A 104 -4.15 14.76 0.32
C GLU A 104 -3.60 14.39 1.71
N GLN A 105 -2.51 13.61 1.78
CA GLN A 105 -1.89 13.25 3.05
C GLN A 105 -1.41 14.48 3.84
N ASP A 106 -0.79 15.46 3.19
CA ASP A 106 -0.43 16.73 3.84
C ASP A 106 -1.66 17.45 4.43
N LEU A 107 -2.80 17.41 3.72
CA LEU A 107 -4.05 18.00 4.21
C LEU A 107 -4.55 17.28 5.47
N HIS A 108 -4.60 15.95 5.44
CA HIS A 108 -4.99 15.12 6.60
C HIS A 108 -4.09 15.33 7.82
N LEU A 109 -2.79 15.54 7.61
CA LEU A 109 -1.85 15.81 8.70
C LEU A 109 -1.97 17.24 9.25
N SER A 110 -2.35 18.20 8.40
CA SER A 110 -2.46 19.61 8.81
C SER A 110 -3.71 19.91 9.64
N ASP A 111 -4.79 19.16 9.43
CA ASP A 111 -6.08 19.36 10.11
C ASP A 111 -6.79 18.00 10.31
N PRO A 112 -6.32 17.20 11.28
CA PRO A 112 -6.80 15.83 11.48
C PRO A 112 -8.22 15.76 12.05
N ASP A 113 -8.68 16.79 12.75
CA ASP A 113 -10.04 16.88 13.29
C ASP A 113 -11.06 17.05 12.16
N ARG A 114 -10.68 17.80 11.12
CA ARG A 114 -11.53 18.04 9.95
C ARG A 114 -11.42 16.97 8.88
N PHE A 115 -10.22 16.44 8.64
CA PHE A 115 -9.96 15.46 7.58
C PHE A 115 -9.48 14.11 8.15
N PRO A 116 -10.38 13.15 8.40
CA PRO A 116 -10.02 11.88 9.02
C PRO A 116 -9.02 11.10 8.14
N PRO A 117 -8.12 10.29 8.73
CA PRO A 117 -7.05 9.63 8.00
C PRO A 117 -7.59 8.80 6.83
N ASN A 118 -6.90 8.91 5.69
CA ASN A 118 -7.28 8.20 4.47
C ASN A 118 -7.39 6.68 4.74
N PRO A 119 -8.48 6.03 4.29
CA PRO A 119 -8.74 4.61 4.56
C PRO A 119 -7.59 3.69 4.11
N ILE A 120 -6.86 4.07 3.05
CA ILE A 120 -5.72 3.29 2.55
C ILE A 120 -4.58 3.30 3.57
N PHE A 121 -4.20 4.47 4.09
CA PHE A 121 -3.13 4.56 5.09
C PHE A 121 -3.53 3.86 6.39
N HIS A 122 -4.78 4.01 6.81
CA HIS A 122 -5.31 3.29 7.96
C HIS A 122 -5.28 1.76 7.77
N ALA A 123 -5.57 1.25 6.56
CA ALA A 123 -5.45 -0.18 6.26
C ALA A 123 -3.98 -0.65 6.27
N ILE A 124 -3.05 0.16 5.75
CA ILE A 124 -1.61 -0.13 5.78
C ILE A 124 -1.10 -0.21 7.22
N ASP A 125 -1.50 0.73 8.07
CA ASP A 125 -1.06 0.76 9.47
C ASP A 125 -1.64 -0.42 10.25
N LYS A 126 -2.90 -0.78 10.05
CA LYS A 126 -3.49 -2.02 10.58
C LYS A 126 -2.75 -3.28 10.11
N PHE A 127 -2.32 -3.31 8.84
CA PHE A 127 -1.58 -4.45 8.30
C PHE A 127 -0.17 -4.55 8.93
N LYS A 128 0.53 -3.42 9.13
CA LYS A 128 1.81 -3.39 9.83
C LYS A 128 1.67 -3.88 11.28
N GLU A 129 0.68 -3.37 12.00
CA GLU A 129 0.37 -3.79 13.37
C GLU A 129 0.09 -5.30 13.44
N HIS A 130 -0.69 -5.83 12.50
CA HIS A 130 -0.96 -7.27 12.42
C HIS A 130 0.31 -8.09 12.17
N ARG A 131 1.20 -7.60 11.29
CA ARG A 131 2.49 -8.24 10.99
C ARG A 131 3.42 -8.25 12.19
N GLU A 132 3.48 -7.16 12.94
CA GLU A 132 4.29 -7.03 14.17
C GLU A 132 3.77 -7.94 15.28
N LYS A 133 2.45 -7.96 15.51
CA LYS A 133 1.81 -8.90 16.46
C LYS A 133 2.12 -10.35 16.10
N LYS A 134 2.12 -10.70 14.81
CA LYS A 134 2.47 -12.06 14.34
C LYS A 134 3.94 -12.40 14.64
N ARG A 135 4.86 -11.46 14.44
CA ARG A 135 6.29 -11.64 14.77
C ARG A 135 6.51 -11.82 16.27
N ALA A 136 5.87 -10.99 17.11
CA ALA A 136 5.96 -11.09 18.56
C ALA A 136 5.42 -12.42 19.10
N ARG A 137 4.30 -12.93 18.54
CA ARG A 137 3.80 -14.27 18.89
C ARG A 137 4.77 -15.38 18.52
N GLN A 138 5.41 -15.27 17.36
CA GLN A 138 6.41 -16.25 16.93
C GLN A 138 7.68 -16.23 17.78
N SER A 139 8.14 -15.06 18.24
CA SER A 139 9.29 -14.99 19.14
C SER A 139 8.98 -15.61 20.50
N ILE A 140 7.82 -15.28 21.09
CA ILE A 140 7.35 -15.88 22.35
C ILE A 140 7.22 -17.39 22.20
N HIS A 141 6.64 -17.88 21.10
CA HIS A 141 6.49 -19.31 20.87
C HIS A 141 7.85 -20.03 20.82
N LYS A 142 8.83 -19.47 20.10
CA LYS A 142 10.20 -20.02 20.05
C LYS A 142 10.89 -20.02 21.41
N GLU A 143 10.71 -18.96 22.20
CA GLU A 143 11.28 -18.86 23.55
C GLU A 143 10.67 -19.91 24.49
N VAL A 144 9.35 -20.11 24.42
CA VAL A 144 8.64 -21.15 25.17
C VAL A 144 9.10 -22.55 24.76
N GLU A 145 9.27 -22.82 23.46
CA GLU A 145 9.79 -24.09 22.96
C GLU A 145 11.24 -24.35 23.43
N HIS A 146 12.08 -23.31 23.41
CA HIS A 146 13.45 -23.40 23.92
C HIS A 146 13.49 -23.72 25.42
N MET A 147 12.69 -23.02 26.23
CA MET A 147 12.55 -23.30 27.67
C MET A 147 12.04 -24.73 27.92
N ARG A 148 11.09 -25.21 27.13
CA ARG A 148 10.57 -26.59 27.23
C ARG A 148 11.63 -27.63 26.88
N SER A 149 12.43 -27.39 25.85
CA SER A 149 13.54 -28.27 25.44
C SER A 149 14.62 -28.35 26.53
N ASN A 150 15.05 -27.21 27.09
CA ASN A 150 16.02 -27.15 28.18
C ASN A 150 15.51 -27.83 29.46
N ARG A 151 14.19 -27.77 29.75
CA ARG A 151 13.61 -28.47 30.90
C ARG A 151 13.65 -30.00 30.72
N MET A 152 13.43 -30.49 29.50
CA MET A 152 13.45 -31.94 29.22
C MET A 152 14.86 -32.52 29.32
N SER A 153 15.90 -31.80 28.89
CA SER A 153 17.29 -32.26 29.05
C SER A 153 17.70 -32.34 30.53
N PHE A 154 17.28 -31.38 31.36
CA PHE A 154 17.58 -31.38 32.80
C PHE A 154 16.95 -32.57 33.55
N ILE A 155 15.73 -32.97 33.18
CA ILE A 155 15.07 -34.15 33.76
C ILE A 155 15.76 -35.45 33.33
N GLY A 156 16.28 -35.52 32.11
CA GLY A 156 17.00 -36.69 31.59
C GLY A 156 18.31 -36.98 32.34
N GLU A 157 19.06 -35.96 32.75
CA GLU A 157 20.29 -36.12 33.53
C GLU A 157 20.02 -36.47 35.00
N ALA A 158 18.97 -35.89 35.61
CA ALA A 158 18.60 -36.20 36.99
C ALA A 158 17.98 -37.61 37.16
N GLY A 159 17.40 -38.18 36.10
CA GLY A 159 16.83 -39.53 36.09
C GLY A 159 17.85 -40.67 35.88
N GLY A 160 19.13 -40.36 35.59
CA GLY A 160 20.16 -41.36 35.28
C GLY A 160 20.89 -41.97 36.48
N SER A 161 20.65 -41.50 37.71
CA SER A 161 21.40 -41.93 38.89
C SER A 161 20.50 -42.10 40.12
N MET A 162 19.52 -43.01 40.09
CA MET A 162 18.97 -43.61 41.32
C MET A 162 17.95 -44.71 40.98
N TYR A 163 18.43 -45.84 40.49
CA TYR A 163 17.82 -47.11 40.89
C TYR A 163 18.84 -47.81 41.77
N PRO A 164 18.73 -47.73 43.12
CA PRO A 164 19.37 -48.74 43.94
C PRO A 164 18.80 -50.08 43.49
N ALA A 165 19.67 -51.02 43.14
CA ALA A 165 19.30 -52.40 42.90
C ALA A 165 18.52 -52.90 44.13
N CYS A 166 17.20 -52.99 44.00
CA CYS A 166 16.33 -53.47 45.06
C CYS A 166 16.56 -54.98 45.13
N GLY A 167 17.30 -55.38 46.16
CA GLY A 167 17.61 -56.77 46.45
C GLY A 167 16.35 -57.61 46.56
N ASP A 168 16.46 -58.81 46.00
CA ASP A 168 15.54 -59.92 46.19
C ASP A 168 15.30 -60.16 47.68
N ILE A 169 14.11 -59.79 48.18
CA ILE A 169 13.61 -60.26 49.47
C ILE A 169 12.27 -60.95 49.24
N GLY A 170 12.40 -62.27 49.10
CA GLY A 170 11.58 -63.32 49.69
C GLY A 170 10.12 -63.05 50.07
N CYS A 171 9.25 -63.87 49.46
CA CYS A 171 8.22 -64.69 50.09
C CYS A 171 7.40 -64.10 51.26
N VAL A 172 6.06 -64.05 51.08
CA VAL A 172 5.16 -64.77 52.00
C VAL A 172 4.00 -65.36 51.21
N SER A 173 3.97 -66.70 51.21
CA SER A 173 2.83 -67.54 50.86
C SER A 173 1.86 -67.53 52.03
N SER A 174 0.57 -67.29 51.79
CA SER A 174 -0.47 -67.62 52.77
C SER A 174 -1.68 -68.19 52.04
N ALA A 175 -1.80 -69.50 52.21
CA ALA A 175 -2.87 -70.35 51.75
C ALA A 175 -4.13 -70.23 52.63
N THR A 176 -5.28 -70.51 51.99
CA THR A 176 -6.45 -71.25 52.51
C THR A 176 -7.33 -70.59 53.57
N PRO A 177 -8.61 -71.00 53.74
CA PRO A 177 -9.30 -72.24 53.29
C PRO A 177 -10.07 -72.15 51.98
#